data_AF-A0A0C5XUS5-F1
#
_entry.id   AF-A0A0C5XUS5-F1
#
_cell.length_a   1.000
_cell.length_b   1.000
_cell.length_c   1.000
_cell.angle_alpha   90.00
_cell.angle_beta   90.00
_cell.angle_gamma   90.00
#
_symmetry.space_group_name_H-M   'P 1'
#
loop_
_entity.id
_entity.type
_entity.pdbx_description
1 polymer ?
#
loop_
_entity_poly.entity_id
_entity_poly.type
_entity_poly.pdbx_seq_one_letter_code
_entity_poly.pdbx_strand_id
1 'polypeptide(L)'
;MMEGVNAAILAGWSLAALLFAAALLAPLGGGLRRGAHLAGAAMMVAGAVTLYSHDVMALPQICAALIAGSAIGLALGRGMPRSALPSLMSGLIGQAGLAAVFIGGAALRDPHAFGLLDDATDRLRIEGAAAIGAAVACGAMACAGGAAVLWRGAAGRWHPLAAAAMLPATGGLVAAFIATPDLGRLLACVGAAWLAGWTVVKWALSWGTGPALALVGGFAGWSLAASAFLMENMPMAVAGGLAGAAGSLFGARLCGGAGRKGLADAGRRP
;
A
#
# COMPACT_ATOMS: atom_id res chain seq x y z
N MET A 1 -11.38 15.29 -28.21
CA MET A 1 -10.14 15.05 -28.96
C MET A 1 -9.39 13.95 -28.21
N MET A 2 -9.75 12.69 -28.48
CA MET A 2 -9.13 11.50 -27.87
C MET A 2 -7.98 11.09 -28.80
N GLU A 3 -6.84 11.75 -28.70
CA GLU A 3 -5.63 11.24 -29.35
C GLU A 3 -5.32 9.87 -28.75
N GLY A 4 -5.11 8.88 -29.63
CA GLY A 4 -5.24 7.47 -29.36
C GLY A 4 -4.47 6.98 -28.15
N VAL A 5 -5.19 6.64 -27.08
CA VAL A 5 -4.67 5.73 -26.07
C VAL A 5 -4.33 4.43 -26.80
N ASN A 6 -3.05 4.08 -26.81
CA ASN A 6 -2.55 2.91 -27.52
C ASN A 6 -3.31 1.67 -27.00
N ALA A 7 -4.12 1.04 -27.86
CA ALA A 7 -4.99 -0.08 -27.48
C ALA A 7 -4.21 -1.22 -26.80
N ALA A 8 -2.92 -1.37 -27.14
CA ALA A 8 -2.02 -2.32 -26.51
C ALA A 8 -1.78 -2.02 -25.01
N ILE A 9 -1.68 -0.76 -24.62
CA ILE A 9 -1.47 -0.34 -23.22
C ILE A 9 -2.73 -0.64 -22.40
N LEU A 10 -3.91 -0.29 -22.93
CA LEU A 10 -5.19 -0.59 -22.28
C LEU A 10 -5.45 -2.10 -22.15
N ALA A 11 -5.16 -2.86 -23.21
CA ALA A 11 -5.25 -4.32 -23.20
C ALA A 11 -4.30 -4.93 -22.15
N GLY A 12 -3.06 -4.42 -22.06
CA GLY A 12 -2.09 -4.86 -21.06
C GLY A 12 -2.52 -4.54 -19.63
N TRP A 13 -3.03 -3.34 -19.40
CA TRP A 13 -3.53 -2.89 -18.09
C TRP A 13 -4.77 -3.67 -17.62
N SER A 14 -5.73 -3.90 -18.52
CA SER A 14 -6.90 -4.73 -18.23
C SER A 14 -6.52 -6.18 -17.95
N LEU A 15 -5.58 -6.75 -18.73
CA LEU A 15 -5.06 -8.10 -18.49
C LEU A 15 -4.38 -8.20 -17.12
N ALA A 16 -3.52 -7.25 -16.75
CA ALA A 16 -2.88 -7.22 -15.44
C ALA A 16 -3.90 -7.13 -14.30
N ALA A 17 -4.92 -6.29 -14.44
CA ALA A 17 -6.01 -6.16 -13.46
C ALA A 17 -6.77 -7.48 -13.27
N LEU A 18 -7.11 -8.17 -14.37
CA LEU A 18 -7.77 -9.48 -14.33
C LEU A 18 -6.90 -10.54 -13.67
N LEU A 19 -5.59 -10.56 -13.95
CA LEU A 19 -4.65 -11.49 -13.33
C LEU A 19 -4.52 -11.24 -11.81
N PHE A 20 -4.51 -9.98 -11.35
CA PHE A 20 -4.54 -9.66 -9.92
C PHE A 20 -5.83 -10.14 -9.25
N ALA A 21 -6.98 -9.94 -9.88
CA ALA A 21 -8.25 -10.44 -9.38
C ALA A 21 -8.27 -11.98 -9.30
N ALA A 22 -7.82 -12.66 -10.36
CA ALA A 22 -7.71 -14.11 -10.41
C ALA A 22 -6.74 -14.66 -9.35
N ALA A 23 -5.62 -13.96 -9.12
CA ALA A 23 -4.65 -14.34 -8.10
C ALA A 23 -5.24 -14.31 -6.68
N LEU A 24 -6.11 -13.34 -6.39
CA LEU A 24 -6.80 -13.23 -5.10
C LEU A 24 -7.86 -14.33 -4.89
N LEU A 25 -8.50 -14.77 -5.97
CA LEU A 25 -9.54 -15.80 -5.95
C LEU A 25 -8.98 -17.23 -5.93
N ALA A 26 -7.78 -17.45 -6.48
CA ALA A 26 -7.15 -18.78 -6.59
C ALA A 26 -7.02 -19.58 -5.27
N PRO A 27 -6.77 -18.96 -4.10
CA PRO A 27 -6.76 -19.67 -2.81
C PRO A 27 -8.10 -20.30 -2.44
N LEU A 28 -9.24 -19.74 -2.90
CA LEU A 28 -10.58 -20.27 -2.61
C LEU A 28 -10.81 -21.63 -3.27
N GLY A 29 -10.15 -21.90 -4.40
CA GLY A 29 -10.19 -23.19 -5.11
C GLY A 29 -9.06 -24.16 -4.72
N GLY A 30 -8.35 -23.92 -3.61
CA GLY A 30 -7.22 -24.75 -3.15
C GLY A 30 -5.90 -24.53 -3.90
N GLY A 31 -5.84 -23.55 -4.80
CA GLY A 31 -4.71 -23.29 -5.68
C GLY A 31 -3.70 -22.25 -5.16
N LEU A 32 -3.18 -22.37 -3.93
CA LEU A 32 -2.25 -21.37 -3.35
C LEU A 32 -1.03 -21.07 -4.24
N ARG A 33 -0.42 -22.11 -4.83
CA ARG A 33 0.70 -21.95 -5.77
C ARG A 33 0.28 -21.24 -7.05
N ARG A 34 -0.89 -21.59 -7.59
CA ARG A 34 -1.44 -20.95 -8.80
C ARG A 34 -1.69 -19.47 -8.56
N GLY A 35 -2.23 -19.09 -7.41
CA GLY A 35 -2.42 -17.69 -7.02
C GLY A 35 -1.12 -16.90 -7.01
N ALA A 36 -0.05 -17.46 -6.44
CA ALA A 36 1.27 -16.81 -6.44
C ALA A 36 1.84 -16.63 -7.86
N HIS A 37 1.70 -17.62 -8.73
CA HIS A 37 2.14 -17.51 -10.13
C HIS A 37 1.33 -16.48 -10.91
N LEU A 38 0.00 -16.41 -10.70
CA LEU A 38 -0.85 -15.40 -11.32
C LEU A 38 -0.50 -13.98 -10.85
N ALA A 39 -0.23 -13.79 -9.55
CA ALA A 39 0.21 -12.50 -9.02
C ALA A 39 1.56 -12.06 -9.61
N GLY A 40 2.52 -13.01 -9.76
CA GLY A 40 3.79 -12.74 -10.42
C GLY A 40 3.64 -12.38 -11.90
N ALA A 41 2.77 -13.09 -12.63
CA ALA A 41 2.44 -12.77 -14.02
C ALA A 41 1.78 -11.39 -14.16
N ALA A 42 0.85 -11.05 -13.26
CA ALA A 42 0.21 -9.73 -13.23
C ALA A 42 1.25 -8.61 -13.06
N MET A 43 2.18 -8.77 -12.11
CA MET A 43 3.24 -7.79 -11.85
C MET A 43 4.19 -7.65 -13.04
N MET A 44 4.56 -8.74 -13.70
CA MET A 44 5.37 -8.72 -14.93
C MET A 44 4.68 -7.96 -16.05
N VAL A 45 3.40 -8.25 -16.32
CA VAL A 45 2.63 -7.57 -17.37
C VAL A 45 2.48 -6.09 -17.06
N ALA A 46 2.09 -5.74 -15.82
CA ALA A 46 1.97 -4.35 -15.41
C ALA A 46 3.29 -3.59 -15.59
N GLY A 47 4.40 -4.15 -15.11
CA GLY A 47 5.73 -3.57 -15.25
C GLY A 47 6.16 -3.39 -16.70
N ALA A 48 5.98 -4.41 -17.53
CA ALA A 48 6.34 -4.37 -18.96
C ALA A 48 5.56 -3.28 -19.71
N VAL A 49 4.26 -3.17 -19.46
CA VAL A 49 3.41 -2.15 -20.10
C VAL A 49 3.80 -0.74 -19.64
N THR A 50 4.13 -0.55 -18.35
CA THR A 50 4.58 0.76 -17.84
C THR A 50 5.94 1.19 -18.38
N LEU A 51 6.85 0.23 -18.63
CA LEU A 51 8.15 0.51 -19.24
C LEU A 51 8.00 0.86 -20.72
N TYR A 52 7.08 0.18 -21.41
CA TYR A 52 6.80 0.45 -22.82
C TYR A 52 6.24 1.87 -23.05
N SER A 53 5.53 2.44 -22.07
CA SER A 53 4.92 3.77 -22.19
C SER A 53 5.85 4.94 -21.82
N HIS A 54 7.05 4.66 -21.31
CA HIS A 54 7.98 5.70 -20.83
C HIS A 54 9.03 6.09 -21.87
N ASP A 55 9.46 7.35 -21.81
CA ASP A 55 10.46 7.92 -22.71
C ASP A 55 11.84 7.27 -22.51
N VAL A 56 12.59 7.13 -23.62
CA VAL A 56 13.81 6.33 -23.72
C VAL A 56 14.94 6.88 -22.85
N MET A 57 14.95 8.20 -22.58
CA MET A 57 16.00 8.88 -21.82
C MET A 57 16.08 8.46 -20.35
N ALA A 58 14.94 8.19 -19.69
CA ALA A 58 14.91 7.79 -18.28
C ALA A 58 15.01 6.26 -18.08
N LEU A 59 14.85 5.49 -19.16
CA LEU A 59 14.76 4.03 -19.13
C LEU A 59 15.97 3.35 -18.47
N PRO A 60 17.24 3.78 -18.67
CA PRO A 60 18.39 3.16 -18.00
C PRO A 60 18.35 3.29 -16.48
N GLN A 61 17.92 4.45 -15.97
CA GLN A 61 17.83 4.71 -14.52
C GLN A 61 16.72 3.88 -13.88
N ILE A 62 15.57 3.78 -14.54
CA ILE A 62 14.43 2.96 -14.08
C ILE A 62 14.83 1.48 -14.05
N CYS A 63 15.45 0.98 -15.12
CA CYS A 63 15.93 -0.41 -15.19
C CYS A 63 16.98 -0.70 -14.11
N ALA A 64 17.94 0.21 -13.89
CA ALA A 64 18.93 0.05 -12.84
C ALA A 64 18.30 -0.02 -11.44
N ALA A 65 17.32 0.83 -11.15
CA ALA A 65 16.58 0.82 -9.89
C ALA A 65 15.76 -0.47 -9.71
N LEU A 66 15.08 -0.96 -10.75
CA LEU A 66 14.34 -2.22 -10.75
C LEU A 66 15.26 -3.43 -10.50
N ILE A 67 16.41 -3.48 -11.18
CA ILE A 67 17.38 -4.56 -11.01
C ILE A 67 17.98 -4.53 -9.60
N ALA A 68 18.38 -3.35 -9.11
CA ALA A 68 18.93 -3.21 -7.76
C ALA A 68 17.90 -3.60 -6.68
N GLY A 69 16.67 -3.08 -6.77
CA GLY A 69 15.60 -3.38 -5.83
C GLY A 69 15.21 -4.85 -5.84
N SER A 70 15.08 -5.46 -7.03
CA SER A 70 14.76 -6.88 -7.16
C SER A 70 15.88 -7.79 -6.66
N ALA A 71 17.15 -7.44 -6.89
CA ALA A 71 18.30 -8.16 -6.36
C ALA A 71 18.32 -8.13 -4.82
N ILE A 72 18.11 -6.97 -4.21
CA ILE A 72 18.04 -6.82 -2.75
C ILE A 72 16.87 -7.62 -2.18
N GLY A 73 15.66 -7.49 -2.75
CA GLY A 73 14.49 -8.23 -2.29
C GLY A 73 14.67 -9.75 -2.39
N LEU A 74 15.30 -10.22 -3.46
CA LEU A 74 15.62 -11.62 -3.67
C LEU A 74 16.69 -12.13 -2.70
N ALA A 75 17.69 -11.31 -2.38
CA ALA A 75 18.69 -11.64 -1.37
C ALA A 75 18.06 -11.74 0.03
N LEU A 76 17.19 -10.80 0.41
CA LEU A 76 16.48 -10.80 1.69
C LEU A 76 15.52 -12.00 1.84
N GLY A 77 14.88 -12.43 0.75
CA GLY A 77 13.94 -13.55 0.77
C GLY A 77 14.60 -14.93 0.79
N ARG A 78 15.86 -15.05 0.34
CA ARG A 78 16.55 -16.33 0.23
C ARG A 78 17.11 -16.80 1.57
N GLY A 79 16.83 -18.06 1.91
CA GLY A 79 17.36 -18.69 3.13
C GLY A 79 16.73 -18.20 4.44
N MET A 80 15.68 -17.36 4.38
CA MET A 80 15.02 -16.84 5.58
C MET A 80 14.26 -17.97 6.31
N PRO A 81 14.40 -18.10 7.64
CA PRO A 81 13.65 -19.09 8.41
C PRO A 81 12.15 -18.80 8.36
N ARG A 82 11.32 -19.85 8.34
CA ARG A 82 9.85 -19.73 8.24
C ARG A 82 9.24 -18.87 9.36
N SER A 83 9.89 -18.82 10.53
CA SER A 83 9.47 -18.00 11.68
C SER A 83 9.65 -16.50 11.47
N ALA A 84 10.55 -16.07 10.58
CA ALA A 84 10.84 -14.66 10.31
C ALA A 84 10.17 -14.13 9.03
N LEU A 85 9.54 -15.01 8.24
CA LEU A 85 8.77 -14.63 7.05
C LEU A 85 7.71 -13.54 7.34
N PRO A 86 6.90 -13.63 8.42
CA PRO A 86 5.87 -12.61 8.66
C PRO A 86 6.45 -11.21 8.91
N SER A 87 7.57 -11.12 9.65
CA SER A 87 8.26 -9.85 9.87
C SER A 87 8.90 -9.28 8.60
N LEU A 88 9.49 -10.14 7.77
CA LEU A 88 10.07 -9.71 6.48
C LEU A 88 8.99 -9.17 5.55
N MET A 89 7.85 -9.87 5.44
CA MET A 89 6.70 -9.41 4.63
C MET A 89 6.18 -8.05 5.11
N SER A 90 6.07 -7.86 6.43
CA SER A 90 5.68 -6.57 7.01
C SER A 90 6.63 -5.43 6.62
N GLY A 91 7.95 -5.70 6.60
CA GLY A 91 8.96 -4.73 6.19
C GLY A 91 8.84 -4.34 4.72
N LEU A 92 8.69 -5.34 3.82
CA LEU A 92 8.53 -5.10 2.39
C LEU A 92 7.23 -4.34 2.07
N ILE A 93 6.14 -4.66 2.75
CA ILE A 93 4.88 -3.91 2.64
C ILE A 93 5.06 -2.47 3.15
N GLY A 94 5.80 -2.28 4.25
CA GLY A 94 6.13 -0.95 4.75
C GLY A 94 6.94 -0.13 3.74
N GLN A 95 7.88 -0.75 3.02
CA GLN A 95 8.66 -0.10 1.97
C GLN A 95 7.79 0.30 0.76
N ALA A 96 6.76 -0.48 0.42
CA ALA A 96 5.76 -0.08 -0.58
C ALA A 96 4.97 1.16 -0.13
N GLY A 97 4.64 1.26 1.17
CA GLY A 97 4.05 2.46 1.75
C GLY A 97 4.95 3.70 1.66
N LEU A 98 6.26 3.53 1.88
CA LEU A 98 7.24 4.60 1.70
C LEU A 98 7.33 5.06 0.24
N ALA A 99 7.24 4.14 -0.73
CA ALA A 99 7.19 4.49 -2.14
C ALA A 99 5.98 5.40 -2.46
N ALA A 100 4.81 5.12 -1.88
CA ALA A 100 3.63 5.98 -2.05
C ALA A 100 3.81 7.38 -1.42
N VAL A 101 4.55 7.49 -0.32
CA VAL A 101 4.93 8.80 0.24
C VAL A 101 5.78 9.60 -0.76
N PHE A 102 6.75 8.95 -1.40
CA PHE A 102 7.56 9.59 -2.44
C PHE A 102 6.75 9.96 -3.68
N ILE A 103 5.80 9.11 -4.12
CA ILE A 103 4.90 9.41 -5.24
C ILE A 103 4.05 10.65 -4.92
N GLY A 104 3.43 10.73 -3.73
CA GLY A 104 2.64 11.90 -3.36
C GLY A 104 3.48 13.17 -3.19
N GLY A 105 4.71 13.05 -2.71
CA GLY A 105 5.66 14.17 -2.65
C GLY A 105 6.07 14.66 -4.04
N ALA A 106 6.29 13.75 -4.99
CA ALA A 106 6.56 14.08 -6.39
C ALA A 106 5.35 14.76 -7.05
N ALA A 107 4.14 14.23 -6.83
CA ALA A 107 2.90 14.80 -7.33
C ALA A 107 2.60 16.21 -6.78
N LEU A 108 3.01 16.52 -5.53
CA LEU A 108 2.91 17.87 -5.00
C LEU A 108 3.96 18.82 -5.60
N ARG A 109 5.16 18.31 -5.90
CA ARG A 109 6.27 19.13 -6.40
C ARG A 109 6.11 19.51 -7.87
N ASP A 110 5.53 18.63 -8.68
CA ASP A 110 5.20 18.91 -10.07
C ASP A 110 3.77 18.42 -10.40
N PRO A 111 2.73 19.15 -9.98
CA PRO A 111 1.34 18.74 -10.21
C PRO A 111 0.95 18.75 -11.69
N HIS A 112 1.66 19.52 -12.52
CA HIS A 112 1.41 19.62 -13.95
C HIS A 112 1.74 18.31 -14.66
N ALA A 113 2.85 17.66 -14.29
CA ALA A 113 3.23 16.36 -14.86
C ALA A 113 2.21 15.24 -14.60
N PHE A 114 1.39 15.37 -13.54
CA PHE A 114 0.34 14.41 -13.19
C PHE A 114 -1.06 14.86 -13.65
N GLY A 115 -1.20 15.99 -14.34
CA GLY A 115 -2.50 16.50 -14.78
C GLY A 115 -3.46 16.85 -13.64
N LEU A 116 -2.92 17.21 -12.46
CA LEU A 116 -3.72 17.45 -11.25
C LEU A 116 -4.15 18.92 -11.08
N LEU A 117 -3.74 19.79 -12.00
CA LEU A 117 -4.07 21.21 -12.00
C LEU A 117 -5.44 21.43 -12.66
N ASP A 118 -6.15 22.44 -12.19
CA ASP A 118 -7.37 22.93 -12.81
C ASP A 118 -7.03 23.92 -13.92
N ASP A 119 -7.54 23.67 -15.13
CA ASP A 119 -7.23 24.44 -16.35
C ASP A 119 -7.60 25.94 -16.21
N ALA A 120 -8.56 26.26 -15.35
CA ALA A 120 -9.05 27.62 -15.15
C ALA A 120 -8.29 28.42 -14.07
N THR A 121 -7.75 27.74 -13.06
CA THR A 121 -7.18 28.40 -11.87
C THR A 121 -5.70 28.10 -11.64
N ASP A 122 -5.12 27.16 -12.39
CA ASP A 122 -3.75 26.63 -12.22
C ASP A 122 -3.48 26.18 -10.78
N ARG A 123 -4.55 25.79 -10.08
CA ARG A 123 -4.52 25.29 -8.70
C ARG A 123 -4.72 23.80 -8.69
N LEU A 124 -4.13 23.15 -7.70
CA LEU A 124 -4.32 21.73 -7.46
C LEU A 124 -5.81 21.42 -7.24
N ARG A 125 -6.37 20.55 -8.07
CA ARG A 125 -7.75 20.08 -7.94
C ARG A 125 -7.94 19.41 -6.58
N ILE A 126 -9.11 19.63 -5.98
CA ILE A 126 -9.46 19.07 -4.67
C ILE A 126 -9.32 17.53 -4.67
N GLU A 127 -9.71 16.88 -5.77
CA GLU A 127 -9.57 15.44 -5.97
C GLU A 127 -8.10 14.98 -5.95
N GLY A 128 -7.23 15.72 -6.64
CA GLY A 128 -5.78 15.44 -6.66
C GLY A 128 -5.14 15.67 -5.29
N ALA A 129 -5.50 16.76 -4.60
CA ALA A 129 -5.06 17.03 -3.23
C ALA A 129 -5.52 15.93 -2.26
N ALA A 130 -6.76 15.46 -2.39
CA ALA A 130 -7.29 14.37 -1.58
C ALA A 130 -6.56 13.05 -1.86
N ALA A 131 -6.28 12.74 -3.13
CA ALA A 131 -5.54 11.54 -3.52
C ALA A 131 -4.09 11.59 -3.00
N ILE A 132 -3.39 12.73 -3.09
CA ILE A 132 -2.04 12.92 -2.51
C ILE A 132 -2.09 12.71 -0.99
N GLY A 133 -3.01 13.41 -0.30
CA GLY A 133 -3.14 13.33 1.16
C GLY A 133 -3.43 11.91 1.64
N ALA A 134 -4.36 11.21 0.99
CA ALA A 134 -4.73 9.84 1.32
C ALA A 134 -3.60 8.85 1.03
N ALA A 135 -2.95 8.96 -0.13
CA ALA A 135 -1.84 8.10 -0.52
C ALA A 135 -0.68 8.21 0.48
N VAL A 136 -0.29 9.44 0.81
CA VAL A 136 0.83 9.75 1.70
C VAL A 136 0.52 9.35 3.14
N ALA A 137 -0.68 9.66 3.65
CA ALA A 137 -1.06 9.29 5.01
C ALA A 137 -1.14 7.77 5.19
N CYS A 138 -1.83 7.06 4.31
CA CYS A 138 -1.91 5.60 4.37
C CYS A 138 -0.53 4.94 4.14
N GLY A 139 0.28 5.49 3.24
CA GLY A 139 1.63 4.98 2.96
C GLY A 139 2.57 5.15 4.15
N ALA A 140 2.55 6.31 4.80
CA ALA A 140 3.30 6.58 6.02
C ALA A 140 2.85 5.67 7.18
N MET A 141 1.54 5.43 7.32
CA MET A 141 1.01 4.48 8.31
C MET A 141 1.50 3.04 8.06
N ALA A 142 1.49 2.59 6.80
CA ALA A 142 2.00 1.28 6.43
C ALA A 142 3.52 1.14 6.69
N CYS A 143 4.29 2.16 6.33
CA CYS A 143 5.73 2.20 6.57
C CYS A 143 6.06 2.12 8.07
N ALA A 144 5.41 2.95 8.88
CA ALA A 144 5.60 2.95 10.32
C ALA A 144 5.15 1.63 10.97
N GLY A 145 4.03 1.09 10.51
CA GLY A 145 3.53 -0.20 10.95
C GLY A 145 4.48 -1.35 10.62
N GLY A 146 5.04 -1.36 9.40
CA GLY A 146 6.06 -2.32 8.99
C GLY A 146 7.30 -2.27 9.88
N ALA A 147 7.78 -1.05 10.15
CA ALA A 147 8.90 -0.82 11.07
C ALA A 147 8.56 -1.26 12.50
N ALA A 148 7.34 -1.03 12.99
CA ALA A 148 6.89 -1.46 14.31
C ALA A 148 6.87 -2.99 14.47
N VAL A 149 6.50 -3.75 13.42
CA VAL A 149 6.53 -5.22 13.45
C VAL A 149 7.97 -5.76 13.43
N LEU A 150 8.87 -5.11 12.70
CA LEU A 150 10.30 -5.44 12.67
C LEU A 150 10.97 -5.16 14.02
N TRP A 151 10.60 -4.06 14.65
CA TRP A 151 11.10 -3.66 15.96
C TRP A 151 10.31 -4.37 17.06
N ARG A 152 10.64 -5.66 17.28
CA ARG A 152 10.10 -6.51 18.36
C ARG A 152 10.49 -6.06 19.78
N GLY A 153 10.64 -4.75 20.02
CA GLY A 153 10.78 -4.22 21.37
C GLY A 153 9.54 -4.55 22.20
N ALA A 154 9.71 -4.67 23.52
CA ALA A 154 8.65 -4.98 24.46
C ALA A 154 7.38 -4.19 24.09
N ALA A 155 6.27 -4.91 23.90
CA ALA A 155 4.95 -4.34 23.68
C ALA A 155 4.63 -3.43 24.88
N GLY A 156 5.08 -2.18 24.81
CA GLY A 156 4.79 -1.20 25.83
C GLY A 156 3.28 -1.13 25.97
N ARG A 157 2.80 -0.90 27.20
CA ARG A 157 1.41 -0.54 27.46
C ARG A 157 1.13 0.80 26.76
N TRP A 158 0.94 0.77 25.45
CA TRP A 158 0.59 1.94 24.66
C TRP A 158 -0.92 2.04 24.67
N HIS A 159 -1.41 3.16 25.20
CA HIS A 159 -2.80 3.32 25.55
C HIS A 159 -3.66 3.41 24.27
N PRO A 160 -4.81 2.72 24.20
CA PRO A 160 -5.74 2.82 23.06
C PRO A 160 -6.17 4.27 22.79
N LEU A 161 -6.11 5.13 23.81
CA LEU A 161 -6.36 6.56 23.70
C LEU A 161 -5.40 7.29 22.74
N ALA A 162 -4.13 6.87 22.66
CA ALA A 162 -3.16 7.48 21.75
C ALA A 162 -3.50 7.17 20.29
N ALA A 163 -3.86 5.91 20.00
CA ALA A 163 -4.31 5.50 18.67
C ALA A 163 -5.66 6.19 18.30
N ALA A 164 -6.58 6.26 19.27
CA ALA A 164 -7.88 6.91 19.09
C ALA A 164 -7.79 8.43 18.85
N ALA A 165 -6.76 9.09 19.37
CA ALA A 165 -6.49 10.51 19.12
C ALA A 165 -5.69 10.75 17.83
N MET A 166 -4.72 9.89 17.52
CA MET A 166 -3.82 10.06 16.37
C MET A 166 -4.53 9.87 15.02
N LEU A 167 -5.44 8.90 14.89
CA LEU A 167 -6.19 8.68 13.64
C LEU A 167 -7.04 9.90 13.21
N PRO A 168 -7.93 10.47 14.06
CA PRO A 168 -8.67 11.67 13.70
C PRO A 168 -7.76 12.89 13.52
N ALA A 169 -6.65 12.99 14.28
CA ALA A 169 -5.65 14.04 14.07
C ALA A 169 -5.01 13.95 12.68
N THR A 170 -4.69 12.74 12.20
CA THR A 170 -4.19 12.54 10.83
C THR A 170 -5.24 12.88 9.78
N GLY A 171 -6.50 12.50 9.98
CA GLY A 171 -7.60 12.88 9.08
C GLY A 171 -7.82 14.39 9.03
N GLY A 172 -7.74 15.07 10.18
CA GLY A 172 -7.82 16.53 10.27
C GLY A 172 -6.66 17.23 9.57
N LEU A 173 -5.43 16.71 9.68
CA LEU A 173 -4.27 17.21 8.96
C LEU A 173 -4.40 17.00 7.44
N VAL A 174 -4.90 15.86 7.01
CA VAL A 174 -5.20 15.60 5.59
C VAL A 174 -6.26 16.57 5.08
N ALA A 175 -7.34 16.80 5.83
CA ALA A 175 -8.36 17.79 5.48
C ALA A 175 -7.77 19.21 5.41
N ALA A 176 -6.88 19.57 6.34
CA ALA A 176 -6.18 20.85 6.33
C ALA A 176 -5.20 20.99 5.15
N PHE A 177 -4.61 19.89 4.68
CA PHE A 177 -3.80 19.85 3.46
C PHE A 177 -4.68 20.00 2.22
N ILE A 178 -5.84 19.33 2.15
CA ILE A 178 -6.78 19.46 1.03
C ILE A 178 -7.26 20.91 0.89
N ALA A 179 -7.54 21.58 2.01
CA ALA A 179 -7.99 22.97 2.01
C ALA A 179 -6.91 23.95 1.50
N THR A 180 -5.64 23.72 1.85
CA THR A 180 -4.52 24.53 1.38
C THR A 180 -3.31 23.61 1.17
N PRO A 181 -3.04 23.18 -0.08
CA PRO A 181 -1.93 22.30 -0.36
C PRO A 181 -0.61 23.04 -0.16
N ASP A 182 0.17 22.59 0.80
CA ASP A 182 1.47 23.15 1.15
C ASP A 182 2.42 22.01 1.56
N LEU A 183 3.71 22.18 1.28
CA LEU A 183 4.71 21.17 1.60
C LEU A 183 4.84 20.96 3.11
N GLY A 184 4.76 22.03 3.91
CA GLY A 184 4.82 21.94 5.37
C GLY A 184 3.64 21.15 5.94
N ARG A 185 2.44 21.34 5.38
CA ARG A 185 1.25 20.56 5.76
C ARG A 185 1.34 19.10 5.32
N LEU A 186 1.87 18.82 4.13
CA LEU A 186 2.11 17.45 3.68
C LEU A 186 3.10 16.72 4.60
N LEU A 187 4.21 17.38 4.97
CA LEU A 187 5.19 16.81 5.89
C LEU A 187 4.61 16.61 7.29
N ALA A 188 3.78 17.54 7.78
CA ALA A 188 3.05 17.36 9.03
C ALA A 188 2.09 16.15 8.96
N CYS A 189 1.40 15.96 7.83
CA CYS A 189 0.58 14.77 7.59
C CYS A 189 1.43 13.49 7.64
N VAL A 190 2.59 13.47 6.98
CA VAL A 190 3.52 12.31 7.01
C VAL A 190 3.94 12.00 8.43
N GLY A 191 4.39 13.01 9.20
CA GLY A 191 4.85 12.81 10.58
C GLY A 191 3.75 12.29 11.49
N ALA A 192 2.56 12.89 11.43
CA ALA A 192 1.41 12.45 12.20
C ALA A 192 0.96 11.03 11.80
N ALA A 193 0.90 10.74 10.49
CA ALA A 193 0.52 9.44 9.96
C ALA A 193 1.54 8.35 10.32
N TRP A 194 2.83 8.69 10.35
CA TRP A 194 3.87 7.78 10.79
C TRP A 194 3.69 7.42 12.28
N LEU A 195 3.45 8.41 13.15
CA LEU A 195 3.15 8.18 14.56
C LEU A 195 1.84 7.39 14.76
N ALA A 196 0.80 7.70 14.00
CA ALA A 196 -0.46 6.96 14.02
C ALA A 196 -0.28 5.50 13.62
N GLY A 197 0.39 5.22 12.50
CA GLY A 197 0.67 3.86 12.05
C GLY A 197 1.50 3.07 13.06
N TRP A 198 2.53 3.70 13.63
CA TRP A 198 3.36 3.10 14.66
C TRP A 198 2.57 2.72 15.91
N THR A 199 1.71 3.61 16.41
CA THR A 199 0.90 3.39 17.61
C THR A 199 -0.19 2.35 17.39
N VAL A 200 -0.94 2.44 16.28
CA VAL A 200 -2.01 1.51 15.91
C VAL A 200 -1.46 0.11 15.72
N VAL A 201 -0.35 -0.06 15.02
CA VAL A 201 0.21 -1.39 14.74
C VAL A 201 0.85 -2.01 15.98
N LYS A 202 1.54 -1.24 16.84
CA LYS A 202 2.00 -1.77 18.14
C LYS A 202 0.86 -2.18 19.04
N TRP A 203 -0.23 -1.43 19.04
CA TRP A 203 -1.44 -1.82 19.76
C TRP A 203 -2.04 -3.10 19.20
N ALA A 204 -2.17 -3.23 17.88
CA ALA A 204 -2.63 -4.47 17.24
C ALA A 204 -1.70 -5.67 17.50
N LEU A 205 -0.39 -5.42 17.64
CA LEU A 205 0.59 -6.45 17.99
C LEU A 205 0.32 -7.06 19.39
N SER A 206 -0.30 -6.29 20.30
CA SER A 206 -0.75 -6.81 21.60
C SER A 206 -1.85 -7.87 21.49
N TRP A 207 -2.58 -7.90 20.38
CA TRP A 207 -3.60 -8.92 20.06
C TRP A 207 -3.03 -10.09 19.24
N GLY A 208 -1.83 -9.94 18.71
CA GLY A 208 -1.13 -10.94 17.90
C GLY A 208 -0.51 -10.36 16.64
N THR A 209 0.35 -11.15 16.00
CA THR A 209 1.03 -10.75 14.76
C THR A 209 0.09 -10.72 13.55
N GLY A 210 -0.93 -11.57 13.53
CA GLY A 210 -1.93 -11.61 12.44
C GLY A 210 -2.68 -10.29 12.24
N PRO A 211 -3.34 -9.72 13.27
CA PRO A 211 -4.02 -8.42 13.16
C PRO A 211 -3.10 -7.29 12.73
N ALA A 212 -1.87 -7.24 13.26
CA ALA A 212 -0.88 -6.23 12.91
C ALA A 212 -0.51 -6.28 11.41
N LEU A 213 -0.26 -7.47 10.87
CA LEU A 213 0.04 -7.66 9.46
C LEU A 213 -1.14 -7.30 8.55
N ALA A 214 -2.37 -7.60 8.98
CA ALA A 214 -3.58 -7.25 8.26
C ALA A 214 -3.76 -5.72 8.15
N LEU A 215 -3.48 -4.98 9.23
CA LEU A 215 -3.54 -3.52 9.24
C LEU A 215 -2.46 -2.90 8.36
N VAL A 216 -1.21 -3.36 8.47
CA VAL A 216 -0.10 -2.88 7.62
C VAL A 216 -0.40 -3.11 6.14
N GLY A 217 -0.88 -4.30 5.79
CA GLY A 217 -1.32 -4.64 4.43
C GLY A 217 -2.50 -3.80 3.96
N GLY A 218 -3.49 -3.56 4.84
CA GLY A 218 -4.63 -2.70 4.56
C GLY A 218 -4.20 -1.27 4.23
N PHE A 219 -3.40 -0.63 5.09
CA PHE A 219 -2.90 0.72 4.86
C PHE A 219 -2.09 0.83 3.56
N ALA A 220 -1.22 -0.15 3.27
CA ALA A 220 -0.47 -0.17 2.01
C ALA A 220 -1.38 -0.31 0.78
N GLY A 221 -2.40 -1.17 0.84
CA GLY A 221 -3.37 -1.35 -0.23
C GLY A 221 -4.18 -0.09 -0.51
N TRP A 222 -4.73 0.55 0.53
CA TRP A 222 -5.45 1.83 0.39
C TRP A 222 -4.54 2.96 -0.11
N SER A 223 -3.27 2.98 0.31
CA SER A 223 -2.26 3.93 -0.20
C SER A 223 -1.99 3.75 -1.69
N LEU A 224 -1.86 2.51 -2.16
CA LEU A 224 -1.70 2.18 -3.58
C LEU A 224 -2.94 2.54 -4.39
N ALA A 225 -4.14 2.27 -3.86
CA ALA A 225 -5.39 2.65 -4.50
C ALA A 225 -5.50 4.18 -4.67
N ALA A 226 -5.15 4.96 -3.63
CA ALA A 226 -5.10 6.41 -3.71
C ALA A 226 -4.04 6.90 -4.71
N SER A 227 -2.85 6.28 -4.73
CA SER A 227 -1.79 6.60 -5.69
C SER A 227 -2.18 6.27 -7.13
N ALA A 228 -3.11 5.34 -7.34
CA ALA A 228 -3.58 4.95 -8.66
C ALA A 228 -4.44 6.03 -9.33
N PHE A 229 -5.16 6.82 -8.53
CA PHE A 229 -5.87 8.00 -9.02
C PHE A 229 -4.89 9.09 -9.47
N LEU A 230 -3.73 9.22 -8.84
CA LEU A 230 -2.71 10.20 -9.23
C LEU A 230 -2.07 9.89 -10.59
N MET A 231 -1.92 8.60 -10.89
CA MET A 231 -1.22 8.13 -12.10
C MET A 231 -2.18 7.56 -13.15
N GLU A 232 -3.49 7.72 -12.95
CA GLU A 232 -4.56 7.16 -13.79
C GLU A 232 -4.33 5.68 -14.19
N ASN A 233 -3.82 4.88 -13.23
CA ASN A 233 -3.31 3.54 -13.48
C ASN A 233 -4.30 2.47 -13.00
N MET A 234 -5.09 1.94 -13.93
CA MET A 234 -6.12 0.94 -13.66
C MET A 234 -5.65 -0.33 -12.93
N PRO A 235 -4.56 -1.02 -13.33
CA PRO A 235 -4.15 -2.24 -12.63
C PRO A 235 -3.68 -1.94 -11.21
N MET A 236 -3.07 -0.77 -10.97
CA MET A 236 -2.70 -0.36 -9.62
C MET A 236 -3.93 -0.06 -8.74
N ALA A 237 -4.98 0.54 -9.32
CA ALA A 237 -6.24 0.78 -8.61
C ALA A 237 -6.89 -0.54 -8.18
N VAL A 238 -6.95 -1.52 -9.09
CA VAL A 238 -7.53 -2.84 -8.81
C VAL A 238 -6.68 -3.60 -7.79
N ALA A 239 -5.36 -3.67 -7.97
CA ALA A 239 -4.47 -4.38 -7.05
C ALA A 239 -4.48 -3.75 -5.65
N GLY A 240 -4.38 -2.43 -5.56
CA GLY A 240 -4.42 -1.68 -4.31
C GLY A 240 -5.77 -1.82 -3.60
N GLY A 241 -6.88 -1.65 -4.32
CA GLY A 241 -8.22 -1.77 -3.77
C GLY A 241 -8.52 -3.18 -3.24
N LEU A 242 -8.15 -4.22 -4.00
CA LEU A 242 -8.29 -5.61 -3.55
C LEU A 242 -7.43 -5.91 -2.32
N ALA A 243 -6.17 -5.46 -2.31
CA ALA A 243 -5.28 -5.65 -1.16
C ALA A 243 -5.77 -4.90 0.09
N GLY A 244 -6.24 -3.66 -0.07
CA GLY A 244 -6.80 -2.83 0.99
C GLY A 244 -8.05 -3.47 1.60
N ALA A 245 -9.01 -3.87 0.76
CA ALA A 245 -10.22 -4.55 1.19
C ALA A 245 -9.93 -5.90 1.88
N ALA A 246 -9.03 -6.71 1.33
CA ALA A 246 -8.63 -7.99 1.92
C ALA A 246 -7.98 -7.80 3.31
N GLY A 247 -7.08 -6.81 3.45
CA GLY A 247 -6.44 -6.47 4.72
C GLY A 247 -7.44 -6.01 5.77
N SER A 248 -8.35 -5.10 5.41
CA SER A 248 -9.41 -4.62 6.30
C SER A 248 -10.37 -5.74 6.74
N LEU A 249 -10.81 -6.59 5.80
CA LEU A 249 -11.70 -7.72 6.11
C LEU A 249 -11.03 -8.77 7.00
N PHE A 250 -9.78 -9.12 6.70
CA PHE A 250 -9.02 -10.08 7.48
C PHE A 250 -8.74 -9.56 8.89
N GLY A 251 -8.38 -8.27 9.01
CA GLY A 251 -8.23 -7.60 10.30
C GLY A 251 -9.51 -7.63 11.13
N ALA A 252 -10.66 -7.31 10.53
CA ALA A 252 -11.95 -7.35 11.22
C ALA A 252 -12.30 -8.76 11.74
N ARG A 253 -12.04 -9.81 10.95
CA ARG A 253 -12.27 -11.21 11.38
C ARG A 253 -11.36 -11.62 12.54
N LEU A 254 -10.09 -11.22 12.50
CA LEU A 254 -9.13 -11.55 13.56
C LEU A 254 -9.44 -10.80 14.87
N CYS A 255 -9.79 -9.50 14.79
CA CYS A 255 -10.15 -8.71 15.96
C CYS A 255 -11.51 -9.12 16.56
N GLY A 256 -12.49 -9.48 15.73
CA GLY A 256 -13.80 -9.98 16.17
C GLY A 256 -13.79 -11.42 16.70
N GLY A 257 -12.77 -12.20 16.37
CA GLY A 257 -12.62 -13.59 16.82
C GLY A 257 -12.01 -13.76 18.22
N ALA A 258 -11.35 -12.73 18.76
CA ALA A 258 -10.60 -12.80 20.02
C ALA A 258 -11.46 -13.05 21.28
N GLY A 259 -12.80 -13.01 21.16
CA GLY A 259 -13.75 -13.33 22.23
C GLY A 259 -14.41 -14.71 22.14
N ARG A 260 -14.15 -15.51 21.11
CA ARG A 260 -14.67 -16.89 20.99
C ARG A 260 -13.49 -17.84 20.98
N LYS A 261 -13.34 -18.64 22.04
CA LYS A 261 -12.48 -19.84 22.07
C LYS A 261 -12.70 -20.58 20.75
N GLY A 262 -11.70 -20.56 19.87
CA GLY A 262 -11.92 -21.01 18.49
C GLY A 262 -10.66 -21.19 17.66
N LEU A 263 -9.51 -21.42 18.31
CA LEU A 263 -8.35 -22.06 17.67
C LEU A 263 -7.75 -23.17 18.55
N ALA A 264 -8.35 -23.48 19.71
CA ALA A 264 -8.11 -24.72 20.45
C ALA A 264 -8.99 -25.90 19.95
N ASP A 265 -9.94 -25.65 19.02
CA ASP A 265 -10.81 -26.69 18.46
C ASP A 265 -10.44 -27.11 17.02
N ALA A 266 -9.29 -26.66 16.50
CA ALA A 266 -8.75 -27.18 15.22
C ALA A 266 -8.20 -28.63 15.33
N GLY A 267 -8.55 -29.37 16.38
CA GLY A 267 -8.04 -30.72 16.68
C GLY A 267 -9.11 -31.77 17.00
N ARG A 268 -10.40 -31.48 16.86
CA ARG A 268 -11.48 -32.48 17.03
C ARG A 268 -12.63 -32.14 16.09
N ARG A 269 -13.13 -32.95 15.15
CA ARG A 269 -12.96 -34.31 14.58
C ARG A 269 -13.96 -34.33 13.39
N PRO A 270 -14.17 -35.44 12.65
CA PRO A 270 -13.30 -36.58 12.34
C PRO A 270 -12.70 -36.49 10.92
#